data_AF-A0A3D4CWP2-F1
#
_entry.id   AF-A0A3D4CWP2-F1
#
_cell.length_a   1.000
_cell.length_b   1.000
_cell.length_c   1.000
_cell.angle_alpha   90.00
_cell.angle_beta   90.00
_cell.angle_gamma   90.00
#
_symmetry.space_group_name_H-M   'P 1'
#
loop_
_entity.id
_entity.type
_entity.pdbx_description
1 polymer ?
#
loop_
_entity_poly.entity_id
_entity_poly.type
_entity_poly.pdbx_seq_one_letter_code
_entity_poly.pdbx_strand_id
1 'polypeptide(L)' 'AERLLVDQGIDPALKVTAAYRQALQRDPSEAETARALSHIQEQEAELSGADSTIRAWASFCHALLASNEFRYID' A
#
# COMPACT_ATOMS: atom_id res chain seq x y z
N ALA A 1 -4.28 -7.25 7.84
CA ALA A 1 -3.63 -5.92 7.86
C ALA A 1 -2.49 -5.84 8.89
N GLU A 2 -2.61 -6.43 10.09
CA GLU A 2 -1.63 -6.26 11.18
C GLU A 2 -0.21 -6.78 10.92
N ARG A 3 0.00 -7.82 10.10
CA ARG A 3 1.35 -8.40 9.90
C ARG A 3 2.35 -7.50 9.15
N LEU A 4 1.90 -6.44 8.48
CA LEU A 4 2.76 -5.51 7.75
C LEU A 4 3.21 -4.31 8.59
N LEU A 5 2.63 -4.13 9.78
CA LEU A 5 2.82 -2.94 10.63
C LEU A 5 3.86 -3.13 11.75
N VAL A 6 4.29 -4.36 12.02
CA VAL A 6 5.16 -4.67 13.18
C VAL A 6 6.63 -4.29 12.95
N ASP A 7 7.04 -3.96 11.72
CA ASP A 7 8.45 -3.71 11.41
C ASP A 7 8.70 -2.22 11.06
N GLN A 8 9.00 -1.43 12.09
CA GLN A 8 9.35 -0.01 12.00
C GLN A 8 10.71 0.25 11.29
N GLY A 9 11.43 -0.80 10.90
CA GLY A 9 12.74 -0.73 10.23
C GLY A 9 12.76 -1.18 8.77
N ILE A 10 11.63 -1.60 8.19
CA ILE A 10 11.57 -2.06 6.79
C ILE A 10 11.32 -0.88 5.85
N ASP A 11 12.14 -0.79 4.80
CA ASP A 11 11.98 0.11 3.67
C ASP A 11 10.53 0.14 3.16
N PRO A 12 9.86 1.31 3.11
CA PRO A 12 8.52 1.45 2.57
C PRO A 12 8.30 0.79 1.20
N ALA A 13 9.31 0.77 0.33
CA ALA A 13 9.22 0.11 -0.98
C ALA A 13 9.08 -1.42 -0.85
N LEU A 14 9.76 -2.04 0.13
CA LEU A 14 9.60 -3.47 0.42
C LEU A 14 8.20 -3.78 0.97
N LYS A 15 7.64 -2.88 1.78
CA LYS A 15 6.26 -3.01 2.28
C LYS A 15 5.23 -2.90 1.16
N VAL A 16 5.41 -1.97 0.22
CA VAL A 16 4.59 -1.87 -1.01
C VAL A 16 4.68 -3.18 -1.80
N THR A 17 5.89 -3.69 -2.03
CA THR A 17 6.10 -4.96 -2.75
C THR A 17 5.36 -6.12 -2.08
N ALA A 18 5.45 -6.24 -0.75
CA ALA A 18 4.74 -7.26 0.00
C ALA A 18 3.21 -7.13 -0.11
N ALA A 19 2.66 -5.92 -0.15
CA ALA A 19 1.23 -5.68 -0.34
C ALA A 19 0.77 -6.09 -1.74
N TYR A 20 1.53 -5.74 -2.78
CA TYR A 20 1.25 -6.15 -4.17
C TYR A 20 1.27 -7.68 -4.33
N ARG A 21 2.28 -8.35 -3.76
CA ARG A 21 2.33 -9.83 -3.77
C ARG A 21 1.13 -10.46 -3.09
N GLN A 22 0.69 -9.90 -1.97
CA GLN A 22 -0.47 -10.43 -1.24
C GLN A 22 -1.78 -10.20 -1.99
N ALA A 23 -2.02 -9.00 -2.50
CA ALA A 23 -3.29 -8.63 -3.12
C ALA A 23 -3.41 -9.07 -4.60
N LEU A 24 -2.31 -8.98 -5.35
CA LEU A 24 -2.30 -9.14 -6.82
C LEU A 24 -1.41 -10.28 -7.31
N GLN A 25 -0.72 -11.01 -6.41
CA GLN A 25 0.14 -12.15 -6.75
C GLN A 25 1.26 -11.82 -7.76
N ARG A 26 1.75 -10.57 -7.76
CA ARG A 26 2.87 -10.11 -8.58
C ARG A 26 3.67 -9.02 -7.90
N ASP A 27 4.84 -8.73 -8.44
CA ASP A 27 5.60 -7.54 -8.06
C ASP A 27 5.01 -6.26 -8.69
N PRO A 28 5.09 -5.12 -7.99
CA PRO A 28 4.81 -3.83 -8.58
C PRO A 28 5.92 -3.46 -9.58
N SER A 29 5.55 -2.74 -10.63
CA SER A 29 6.52 -1.99 -11.44
C SER A 29 7.09 -0.80 -10.67
N GLU A 30 8.18 -0.21 -11.15
CA GLU A 30 8.77 1.00 -10.54
C GLU A 30 7.77 2.15 -10.46
N ALA A 31 6.98 2.36 -11.52
CA ALA A 31 5.96 3.41 -11.55
C ALA A 31 4.82 3.16 -10.56
N GLU A 32 4.43 1.90 -10.35
CA GLU A 32 3.44 1.51 -9.35
C GLU A 32 3.96 1.71 -7.92
N THR A 33 5.23 1.36 -7.68
CA THR A 33 5.89 1.62 -6.39
C THR A 33 5.94 3.11 -6.10
N ALA A 34 6.36 3.93 -7.06
CA ALA A 34 6.41 5.38 -6.90
C ALA A 34 5.03 5.97 -6.59
N ARG A 35 3.98 5.56 -7.32
CA ARG A 35 2.60 6.01 -7.05
C ARG A 35 2.10 5.58 -5.68
N ALA A 36 2.37 4.33 -5.27
CA ALA A 36 1.98 3.83 -3.96
C ALA A 36 2.63 4.63 -2.83
N LEU A 37 3.93 4.93 -2.96
CA LEU A 37 4.66 5.72 -1.96
C LEU A 37 4.16 7.17 -1.90
N SER A 38 3.90 7.80 -3.05
CA SER A 38 3.30 9.14 -3.11
C SER A 38 1.94 9.17 -2.40
N HIS A 39 1.07 8.22 -2.72
CA HIS A 39 -0.25 8.08 -2.08
C HIS A 39 -0.14 7.93 -0.56
N ILE A 40 0.78 7.07 -0.07
CA ILE A 40 0.97 6.90 1.37
C ILE A 40 1.45 8.20 2.02
N GLN A 41 2.42 8.89 1.42
CA GLN A 41 2.92 10.16 1.96
C GLN A 41 1.87 11.27 1.96
N GLU A 42 1.08 11.39 0.90
CA GLU A 42 -0.03 12.34 0.81
C GLU A 42 -1.06 12.06 1.90
N GLN A 43 -1.45 10.79 2.07
CA GLN A 43 -2.36 10.39 3.13
C GLN A 43 -1.77 10.63 4.53
N GLU A 44 -0.49 10.36 4.78
CA GLU A 44 0.14 10.66 6.06
C GLU A 44 0.16 12.17 6.36
N ALA A 45 0.37 13.02 5.34
CA ALA A 45 0.39 14.46 5.48
C ALA A 45 -1.01 15.05 5.76
N GLU A 46 -2.05 14.50 5.15
CA GLU A 46 -3.44 14.92 5.37
C GLU A 46 -4.01 14.41 6.71
N LEU A 47 -3.52 13.27 7.19
CA LEU A 47 -4.02 12.63 8.41
C LEU A 47 -3.24 13.11 9.63
N SER A 48 -3.92 13.81 10.55
CA SER A 48 -3.33 14.17 11.84
C SER A 48 -3.52 13.08 12.90
N GLY A 49 -2.55 12.93 13.81
CA GLY A 49 -2.64 12.11 15.02
C GLY A 49 -1.65 10.94 15.07
N ALA A 50 -1.60 10.25 16.21
CA ALA A 50 -0.65 9.16 16.45
C ALA A 50 -0.79 7.98 15.47
N ASP A 51 -1.97 7.83 14.85
CA ASP A 51 -2.29 6.72 13.94
C ASP A 51 -2.23 7.10 12.45
N SER A 52 -1.70 8.28 12.10
CA SER A 52 -1.68 8.77 10.71
C SER A 52 -1.04 7.76 9.74
N THR A 53 0.11 7.21 10.11
CA THR A 53 0.80 6.16 9.34
C THR A 53 -0.06 4.92 9.14
N ILE A 54 -0.69 4.40 10.20
CA ILE A 54 -1.52 3.18 10.09
C ILE A 54 -2.69 3.43 9.13
N ARG A 55 -3.32 4.61 9.22
CA ARG A 55 -4.45 5.00 8.39
C ARG A 55 -4.05 5.25 6.93
N ALA A 56 -2.87 5.82 6.69
CA ALA A 56 -2.33 5.98 5.34
C ALA A 56 -2.06 4.63 4.66
N TRP A 57 -1.45 3.69 5.36
CA TRP A 57 -1.24 2.33 4.87
C TRP A 57 -2.57 1.58 4.63
N ALA A 58 -3.55 1.77 5.51
CA ALA A 58 -4.90 1.22 5.30
C ALA A 58 -5.54 1.79 4.02
N SER A 59 -5.47 3.11 3.81
CA SER A 59 -5.95 3.78 2.58
C SER A 59 -5.30 3.20 1.33
N PHE A 60 -3.98 3.03 1.34
CA PHE A 60 -3.26 2.36 0.25
C PHE A 60 -3.76 0.92 0.01
N CYS A 61 -3.94 0.11 1.06
CA CYS A 61 -4.44 -1.25 0.90
C CYS A 61 -5.86 -1.28 0.30
N HIS A 62 -6.72 -0.35 0.70
CA HIS A 62 -8.05 -0.18 0.11
C HIS A 62 -7.97 0.17 -1.38
N ALA A 63 -7.12 1.14 -1.75
CA ALA A 63 -6.91 1.52 -3.14
C ALA A 63 -6.36 0.34 -3.97
N LEU A 64 -5.41 -0.41 -3.43
CA LEU A 64 -4.83 -1.59 -4.10
C LEU A 64 -5.87 -2.67 -4.36
N LEU A 65 -6.70 -2.99 -3.36
CA LEU A 65 -7.79 -3.97 -3.51
C LEU A 65 -8.86 -3.49 -4.50
N ALA A 66 -9.16 -2.20 -4.53
CA ALA A 66 -10.09 -1.60 -5.48
C ALA A 66 -9.51 -1.52 -6.91
N SER A 67 -8.18 -1.42 -7.05
CA SER A 67 -7.49 -1.41 -8.35
C SER A 67 -7.41 -2.78 -9.02
N ASN A 68 -7.71 -3.85 -8.28
CA ASN A 68 -7.86 -5.17 -8.85
C ASN A 68 -9.18 -5.19 -9.63
N GLU A 69 -9.16 -4.64 -10.84
CA GLU A 69 -10.23 -4.82 -11.80
C GLU A 69 -10.57 -6.30 -11.80
N PHE A 70 -11.85 -6.61 -11.56
CA PHE A 70 -12.43 -7.87 -11.95
C PHE A 70 -12.02 -8.10 -13.40
N ARG A 71 -10.95 -8.86 -13.62
CA ARG A 71 -10.62 -9.39 -14.93
C ARG A 71 -11.77 -10.33 -15.24
N TYR A 72 -12.79 -9.79 -15.92
CA TYR A 72 -13.84 -10.56 -16.56
C TYR A 72 -13.12 -11.63 -17.37
N ILE A 73 -13.16 -12.86 -16.88
CA ILE A 73 -12.86 -14.02 -17.68
C ILE A 73 -14.14 -14.23 -18.47
N ASP A 74 -14.18 -13.74 -19.71
CA ASP A 74 -15.11 -14.24 -20.72
C ASP A 74 -14.61 -15.60 -21.21
#